data_AF-A0A661JJJ4-F1
#
_entry.id   AF-A0A661JJJ4-F1
#
_cell.length_a   1.000
_cell.length_b   1.000
_cell.length_c   1.000
_cell.angle_alpha   90.00
_cell.angle_beta   90.00
_cell.angle_gamma   90.00
#
_symmetry.space_group_name_H-M   'P 1'
#
loop_
_entity.id
_entity.type
_entity.pdbx_description
1 polymer ?
#
loop_
_entity_poly.entity_id
_entity_poly.type
_entity_poly.pdbx_seq_one_letter_code
_entity_poly.pdbx_strand_id
1 'polypeptide(L)'
;MKNSTSEKVMLVKGKVYCLIVVLLCLLWFQGCLEIKEDLIINQDGSGKLKVQCILGEKFTKMMELAASMKKAGGKTTTKGGLAFNKEELKSQFAGEGVEIESFSFEKREGKLHALYTINFSSIENLLKTKAFRNEQISFYQNKEGNLAFQMGTKSTQKEVLDIETMPKDLLEEFKADFSLSLPGKVLESNADSSEENTLIWHYDKDKLKPEILTAVCEGKDLPFLANLPSEPKKIATVSYVYDPTGKPDPFRPFILEVKRPKEVAKKLLQPLQRYEISQLKLVGIIWQIDNPRAIFEDATGKGYIVSRGSYVGKHGGKVTAILKNEVIITEESKNILGETKIKEIRVKLHEEEGKSK
;
A
#
# COMPACT_ATOMS: atom_id res chain seq x y z
N MET A 1 -15.94 59.23 34.31
CA MET A 1 -16.39 57.88 34.72
C MET A 1 -17.31 57.31 33.64
N LYS A 2 -16.77 56.63 32.64
CA LYS A 2 -17.46 55.75 31.68
C LYS A 2 -16.36 55.22 30.77
N ASN A 3 -15.96 53.97 30.95
CA ASN A 3 -15.28 53.09 29.98
C ASN A 3 -14.70 51.82 30.63
N SER A 4 -15.41 51.20 31.59
CA SER A 4 -15.05 49.86 32.13
C SER A 4 -16.03 48.76 31.70
N THR A 5 -17.15 49.13 31.06
CA THR A 5 -18.24 48.20 30.74
C THR A 5 -18.12 47.57 29.34
N SER A 6 -17.40 48.19 28.40
CA SER A 6 -17.32 47.71 27.00
C SER A 6 -16.34 46.53 26.83
N GLU A 7 -15.25 46.53 27.59
CA GLU A 7 -14.19 45.52 27.49
C GLU A 7 -14.62 44.15 28.05
N LYS A 8 -15.44 44.16 29.12
CA LYS A 8 -16.01 42.94 29.70
C LYS A 8 -17.05 42.28 28.78
N VAL A 9 -17.77 43.04 27.96
CA VAL A 9 -18.79 42.51 27.04
C VAL A 9 -18.16 41.85 25.81
N MET A 10 -17.03 42.34 25.31
CA MET A 10 -16.28 41.67 24.24
C MET A 10 -15.62 40.37 24.70
N LEU A 11 -15.02 40.35 25.91
CA LEU A 11 -14.37 39.15 26.44
C LEU A 11 -15.38 38.01 26.72
N VAL A 12 -16.59 38.34 27.14
CA VAL A 12 -17.68 37.37 27.36
C VAL A 12 -18.24 36.85 26.03
N LYS A 13 -18.41 37.71 25.02
CA LYS A 13 -18.85 37.27 23.68
C LYS A 13 -17.82 36.35 23.00
N GLY A 14 -16.52 36.64 23.13
CA GLY A 14 -15.45 35.76 22.61
C GLY A 14 -15.40 34.39 23.31
N LYS A 15 -15.58 34.35 24.64
CA LYS A 15 -15.63 33.10 25.40
C LYS A 15 -16.90 32.27 25.10
N VAL A 16 -18.05 32.94 24.93
CA VAL A 16 -19.32 32.27 24.59
C VAL A 16 -19.30 31.75 23.16
N TYR A 17 -18.72 32.49 22.20
CA TYR A 17 -18.56 32.01 20.82
C TYR A 17 -17.58 30.84 20.74
N CYS A 18 -16.49 30.88 21.49
CA CYS A 18 -15.55 29.76 21.60
C CYS A 18 -16.21 28.52 22.23
N LEU A 19 -17.04 28.70 23.28
CA LEU A 19 -17.81 27.62 23.91
C LEU A 19 -18.87 27.03 22.97
N ILE A 20 -19.55 27.86 22.18
CA ILE A 20 -20.58 27.44 21.21
C ILE A 20 -19.95 26.73 20.02
N VAL A 21 -18.79 27.17 19.51
CA VAL A 21 -18.04 26.47 18.45
C VAL A 21 -17.48 25.14 18.96
N VAL A 22 -16.98 25.07 20.20
CA VAL A 22 -16.57 23.82 20.83
C VAL A 22 -17.77 22.88 21.04
N LEU A 23 -18.94 23.38 21.45
CA LEU A 23 -20.16 22.57 21.58
C LEU A 23 -20.73 22.10 20.22
N LEU A 24 -20.65 22.93 19.17
CA LEU A 24 -21.08 22.56 17.82
C LEU A 24 -20.12 21.56 17.17
N CYS A 25 -18.82 21.66 17.41
CA CYS A 25 -17.86 20.63 17.04
C CYS A 25 -18.13 19.31 17.79
N LEU A 26 -18.55 19.35 19.05
CA LEU A 26 -18.92 18.15 19.82
C LEU A 26 -20.20 17.45 19.31
N LEU A 27 -21.05 18.12 18.54
CA LEU A 27 -22.32 17.58 18.03
C LEU A 27 -22.19 16.79 16.72
N TRP A 28 -21.03 16.80 16.06
CA TRP A 28 -20.86 16.19 14.73
C TRP A 28 -20.11 14.86 14.74
N PHE A 29 -19.55 14.45 15.87
CA PHE A 29 -18.66 13.28 15.96
C PHE A 29 -19.32 12.12 16.72
N GLN A 30 -20.20 11.39 16.02
CA GLN A 30 -20.88 10.22 16.59
C GLN A 30 -20.06 8.92 16.56
N GLY A 31 -18.91 8.86 15.88
CA GLY A 31 -18.13 7.63 15.69
C GLY A 31 -17.54 7.02 16.97
N CYS A 32 -17.33 5.69 16.96
CA CYS A 32 -16.66 4.91 17.99
C CYS A 32 -15.12 4.96 17.88
N LEU A 33 -14.54 5.43 16.78
CA LEU A 33 -13.09 5.58 16.65
C LEU A 33 -12.74 6.64 15.61
N GLU A 34 -12.36 7.83 16.07
CA GLU A 34 -11.96 8.95 15.22
C GLU A 34 -10.58 9.46 15.60
N ILE A 35 -9.68 9.55 14.63
CA ILE A 35 -8.30 9.99 14.82
C ILE A 35 -8.03 11.14 13.85
N LYS A 36 -7.48 12.24 14.34
CA LYS A 36 -6.98 13.35 13.53
C LYS A 36 -5.58 13.71 13.97
N GLU A 37 -4.66 13.67 13.05
CA GLU A 37 -3.25 14.02 13.27
C GLU A 37 -2.84 15.13 12.31
N ASP A 38 -2.49 16.29 12.84
CA ASP A 38 -1.97 17.40 12.04
C ASP A 38 -0.48 17.59 12.33
N LEU A 39 0.35 17.24 11.35
CA LEU A 39 1.78 17.50 11.38
C LEU A 39 2.10 18.77 10.59
N ILE A 40 2.59 19.79 11.29
CA ILE A 40 2.90 21.10 10.73
C ILE A 40 4.41 21.28 10.76
N ILE A 41 5.00 21.53 9.59
CA ILE A 41 6.43 21.80 9.43
C ILE A 41 6.62 23.29 9.09
N ASN A 42 7.44 23.98 9.88
CA ASN A 42 7.78 25.39 9.67
C ASN A 42 9.00 25.54 8.75
N GLN A 43 9.23 26.77 8.27
CA GLN A 43 10.34 27.09 7.37
C GLN A 43 11.73 26.82 7.96
N ASP A 44 11.88 26.90 9.28
CA ASP A 44 13.14 26.61 9.99
C ASP A 44 13.34 25.12 10.32
N GLY A 45 12.36 24.27 9.99
CA GLY A 45 12.39 22.82 10.27
C GLY A 45 11.84 22.46 11.66
N SER A 46 11.45 23.44 12.48
CA SER A 46 10.64 23.22 13.67
C SER A 46 9.20 22.92 13.28
N GLY A 47 8.35 22.60 14.26
CA GLY A 47 6.95 22.37 13.95
C GLY A 47 6.10 21.91 15.12
N LYS A 48 4.89 21.50 14.77
CA LYS A 48 3.89 21.01 15.74
C LYS A 48 3.26 19.72 15.25
N LEU A 49 3.01 18.80 16.17
CA LEU A 49 2.12 17.67 15.96
C LEU A 49 0.90 17.86 16.87
N LYS A 50 -0.28 18.00 16.27
CA LYS A 50 -1.56 18.02 17.00
C LYS A 50 -2.23 16.68 16.80
N VAL A 51 -2.69 16.09 17.89
CA VAL A 51 -3.43 14.84 17.85
C VAL A 51 -4.76 15.05 18.55
N GLN A 52 -5.84 14.67 17.88
CA GLN A 52 -7.17 14.56 18.45
C GLN A 52 -7.68 13.14 18.18
N CYS A 53 -7.93 12.40 19.25
CA CYS A 53 -8.45 11.04 19.18
C CYS A 53 -9.68 10.89 20.07
N ILE A 54 -10.73 10.27 19.52
CA ILE A 54 -11.94 9.91 20.22
C ILE A 54 -12.08 8.38 20.14
N LEU A 55 -12.00 7.73 21.29
CA LEU A 55 -12.17 6.29 21.44
C LEU A 55 -13.51 5.99 22.10
N GLY A 56 -14.35 5.22 21.46
CA GLY A 56 -15.66 4.79 21.95
C GLY A 56 -15.57 3.80 23.11
N GLU A 57 -16.70 3.59 23.78
CA GLU A 57 -16.77 2.75 24.99
C GLU A 57 -16.32 1.30 24.74
N LYS A 58 -16.67 0.72 23.58
CA LYS A 58 -16.23 -0.62 23.20
C LYS A 58 -14.70 -0.71 23.06
N PHE A 59 -14.10 0.26 22.38
CA PHE A 59 -12.65 0.29 22.16
C PHE A 59 -11.88 0.57 23.45
N THR A 60 -12.36 1.49 24.28
CA THR A 60 -11.77 1.77 25.60
C THR A 60 -11.83 0.56 26.52
N LYS A 61 -12.96 -0.15 26.61
CA LYS A 61 -13.08 -1.41 27.37
C LYS A 61 -12.15 -2.49 26.84
N MET A 62 -11.98 -2.61 25.53
CA MET A 62 -11.03 -3.54 24.91
C MET A 62 -9.59 -3.21 25.29
N MET A 63 -9.20 -1.94 25.27
CA MET A 63 -7.88 -1.47 25.70
C MET A 63 -7.64 -1.68 27.20
N GLU A 64 -8.64 -1.42 28.04
CA GLU A 64 -8.60 -1.67 29.48
C GLU A 64 -8.46 -3.18 29.78
N LEU A 65 -9.19 -4.04 29.06
CA LEU A 65 -9.10 -5.50 29.15
C LEU A 65 -7.72 -6.00 28.68
N ALA A 66 -7.22 -5.48 27.56
CA ALA A 66 -5.88 -5.80 27.08
C ALA A 66 -4.80 -5.36 28.08
N ALA A 67 -4.97 -4.22 28.76
CA ALA A 67 -4.06 -3.77 29.80
C ALA A 67 -4.15 -4.63 31.08
N SER A 68 -5.35 -5.07 31.47
CA SER A 68 -5.55 -5.91 32.66
C SER A 68 -4.99 -7.32 32.49
N MET A 69 -5.16 -7.94 31.31
CA MET A 69 -4.54 -9.22 30.98
C MET A 69 -3.00 -9.14 30.95
N LYS A 70 -2.42 -7.96 30.72
CA LYS A 70 -0.97 -7.74 30.63
C LYS A 70 -0.28 -7.49 31.98
N LYS A 71 -1.01 -7.10 33.03
CA LYS A 71 -0.47 -7.09 34.42
C LYS A 71 -0.02 -8.48 34.89
N ALA A 72 -0.35 -9.55 34.15
CA ALA A 72 0.17 -10.91 34.32
C ALA A 72 1.45 -11.22 33.49
N GLY A 73 2.22 -10.22 33.03
CA GLY A 73 3.59 -10.41 32.51
C GLY A 73 3.92 -9.87 31.12
N GLY A 74 3.13 -8.97 30.53
CA GLY A 74 3.36 -8.43 29.18
C GLY A 74 3.73 -6.94 29.14
N LYS A 75 4.89 -6.58 28.56
CA LYS A 75 5.32 -5.19 28.34
C LYS A 75 4.44 -4.49 27.29
N THR A 76 3.67 -3.48 27.67
CA THR A 76 2.97 -2.59 26.73
C THR A 76 3.83 -1.39 26.37
N THR A 77 4.29 -1.36 25.14
CA THR A 77 4.40 -0.11 24.40
C THR A 77 3.16 -0.07 23.52
N THR A 78 2.27 0.88 23.73
CA THR A 78 1.52 1.45 22.60
C THR A 78 2.55 1.85 21.57
N LYS A 79 2.27 1.42 20.37
CA LYS A 79 3.24 1.14 19.33
C LYS A 79 2.46 1.60 18.12
N GLY A 80 2.87 2.68 17.46
CA GLY A 80 2.01 3.47 16.57
C GLY A 80 1.80 4.93 17.00
N GLY A 81 2.78 5.56 17.63
CA GLY A 81 2.85 7.03 17.84
C GLY A 81 1.83 7.69 18.79
N LEU A 82 0.66 7.08 19.01
CA LEU A 82 -0.43 7.65 19.82
C LEU A 82 -0.21 7.44 21.33
N ALA A 83 -0.73 8.39 22.11
CA ALA A 83 -0.75 8.32 23.56
C ALA A 83 -2.17 8.50 24.12
N PHE A 84 -2.57 7.69 25.10
CA PHE A 84 -3.91 7.73 25.70
C PHE A 84 -3.93 8.12 27.18
N ASN A 85 -2.75 8.36 27.76
CA ASN A 85 -2.60 8.91 29.09
C ASN A 85 -1.31 9.73 29.19
N LYS A 86 -1.17 10.46 30.31
CA LYS A 86 -0.04 11.37 30.55
C LYS A 86 1.32 10.67 30.61
N GLU A 87 1.41 9.49 31.22
CA GLU A 87 2.69 8.78 31.39
C GLU A 87 3.20 8.26 30.04
N GLU A 88 2.28 7.72 29.26
CA GLU A 88 2.52 7.28 27.89
C GLU A 88 2.93 8.44 27.00
N LEU A 89 2.19 9.56 27.02
CA LEU A 89 2.52 10.76 26.24
C LEU A 89 3.95 11.23 26.51
N LYS A 90 4.31 11.34 27.80
CA LYS A 90 5.67 11.69 28.21
C LYS A 90 6.70 10.66 27.75
N SER A 91 6.39 9.37 27.84
CA SER A 91 7.31 8.31 27.43
C SER A 91 7.53 8.27 25.91
N GLN A 92 6.48 8.50 25.12
CA GLN A 92 6.50 8.44 23.66
C GLN A 92 7.28 9.60 23.05
N PHE A 93 7.03 10.82 23.55
CA PHE A 93 7.59 12.07 23.03
C PHE A 93 8.75 12.61 23.87
N ALA A 94 9.35 11.80 24.74
CA ALA A 94 10.60 12.16 25.41
C ALA A 94 11.74 12.24 24.38
N GLY A 95 12.36 13.41 24.28
CA GLY A 95 13.50 13.66 23.40
C GLY A 95 14.04 15.08 23.56
N GLU A 96 15.27 15.29 23.12
CA GLU A 96 15.83 16.63 23.01
C GLU A 96 15.03 17.45 22.00
N GLY A 97 14.71 18.70 22.33
CA GLY A 97 13.99 19.59 21.44
C GLY A 97 12.56 19.15 21.13
N VAL A 98 11.94 18.30 21.96
CA VAL A 98 10.54 17.92 21.86
C VAL A 98 9.83 18.24 23.18
N GLU A 99 8.76 19.02 23.09
CA GLU A 99 8.03 19.52 24.24
C GLU A 99 6.52 19.29 24.11
N ILE A 100 5.87 18.91 25.19
CA ILE A 100 4.41 18.78 25.23
C ILE A 100 3.85 20.17 25.56
N GLU A 101 3.24 20.84 24.58
CA GLU A 101 2.62 22.16 24.75
C GLU A 101 1.33 22.09 25.56
N SER A 102 0.47 21.12 25.22
CA SER A 102 -0.80 20.91 25.90
C SER A 102 -1.25 19.46 25.77
N PHE A 103 -2.05 19.01 26.73
CA PHE A 103 -2.73 17.73 26.66
C PHE A 103 -4.02 17.74 27.49
N SER A 104 -5.01 16.96 27.06
CA SER A 104 -6.24 16.63 27.79
C SER A 104 -6.59 15.18 27.52
N PHE A 105 -6.90 14.44 28.58
CA PHE A 105 -7.38 13.06 28.53
C PHE A 105 -8.63 12.99 29.39
N GLU A 106 -9.80 12.99 28.74
CA GLU A 106 -11.08 13.08 29.42
C GLU A 106 -12.00 11.94 28.99
N LYS A 107 -12.64 11.30 29.97
CA LYS A 107 -13.69 10.32 29.72
C LYS A 107 -15.05 11.02 29.78
N ARG A 108 -15.77 11.09 28.66
CA ARG A 108 -17.10 11.70 28.55
C ARG A 108 -18.03 10.70 27.89
N GLU A 109 -19.19 10.43 28.51
CA GLU A 109 -20.20 9.52 27.96
C GLU A 109 -19.65 8.13 27.57
N GLY A 110 -18.70 7.60 28.35
CA GLY A 110 -18.03 6.33 28.05
C GLY A 110 -16.97 6.39 26.94
N LYS A 111 -16.80 7.51 26.26
CA LYS A 111 -15.74 7.76 25.26
C LYS A 111 -14.51 8.39 25.91
N LEU A 112 -13.32 7.99 25.50
CA LEU A 112 -12.06 8.67 25.85
C LEU A 112 -11.73 9.69 24.76
N HIS A 113 -11.63 10.95 25.17
CA HIS A 113 -11.14 12.05 24.36
C HIS A 113 -9.69 12.33 24.74
N ALA A 114 -8.77 12.09 23.80
CA ALA A 114 -7.37 12.40 23.93
C ALA A 114 -7.05 13.56 22.97
N LEU A 115 -6.61 14.69 23.51
CA LEU A 115 -6.15 15.84 22.73
C LEU A 115 -4.77 16.24 23.23
N TYR A 116 -3.79 16.36 22.36
CA TYR A 116 -2.48 16.88 22.76
C TYR A 116 -1.75 17.57 21.62
N THR A 117 -0.88 18.51 21.98
CA THR A 117 0.00 19.23 21.06
C THR A 117 1.45 19.04 21.48
N ILE A 118 2.27 18.61 20.55
CA ILE A 118 3.72 18.45 20.70
C ILE A 118 4.40 19.50 19.83
N ASN A 119 5.33 20.25 20.41
CA ASN A 119 6.26 21.10 19.67
C ASN A 119 7.58 20.37 19.51
N PHE A 120 8.23 20.57 18.36
CA PHE A 120 9.57 20.07 18.13
C PHE A 120 10.44 21.15 17.47
N SER A 121 11.71 21.23 17.86
CA SER A 121 12.65 22.23 17.35
C SER A 121 13.28 21.84 16.01
N SER A 122 13.25 20.55 15.65
CA SER A 122 13.64 20.06 14.33
C SER A 122 12.90 18.77 13.98
N ILE A 123 12.70 18.51 12.70
CA ILE A 123 12.13 17.24 12.20
C ILE A 123 12.92 16.04 12.76
N GLU A 124 14.26 16.12 12.78
CA GLU A 124 15.11 15.04 13.30
C GLU A 124 14.84 14.73 14.77
N ASN A 125 14.58 15.75 15.59
CA ASN A 125 14.26 15.59 17.00
C ASN A 125 12.94 14.83 17.18
N LEU A 126 11.92 15.16 16.39
CA LEU A 126 10.66 14.42 16.36
C LEU A 126 10.88 12.96 15.95
N LEU A 127 11.63 12.72 14.86
CA LEU A 127 11.87 11.38 14.30
C LEU A 127 12.69 10.48 15.24
N LYS A 128 13.48 11.04 16.17
CA LYS A 128 14.24 10.28 17.17
C LYS A 128 13.39 9.83 18.37
N THR A 129 12.20 10.40 18.57
CA THR A 129 11.31 10.03 19.68
C THR A 129 10.86 8.58 19.58
N LYS A 130 10.40 7.98 20.68
CA LYS A 130 9.88 6.61 20.65
C LYS A 130 8.65 6.48 19.75
N ALA A 131 7.86 7.54 19.64
CA ALA A 131 6.69 7.64 18.78
C ALA A 131 7.02 7.42 17.30
N PHE A 132 8.18 7.89 16.82
CA PHE A 132 8.51 7.90 15.39
C PHE A 132 9.73 7.08 14.99
N ARG A 133 10.66 6.76 15.90
CA ARG A 133 11.96 6.12 15.55
C ARG A 133 11.83 4.77 14.84
N ASN A 134 10.75 4.04 15.13
CA ASN A 134 10.47 2.72 14.55
C ASN A 134 9.47 2.80 13.39
N GLU A 135 8.90 3.99 13.14
CA GLU A 135 7.95 4.19 12.07
C GLU A 135 8.66 4.29 10.72
N GLN A 136 7.92 3.99 9.66
CA GLN A 136 8.42 4.09 8.27
C GLN A 136 8.20 5.52 7.73
N ILE A 137 8.39 6.53 8.56
CA ILE A 137 8.31 7.95 8.20
C ILE A 137 9.71 8.46 7.82
N SER A 138 9.78 9.31 6.80
CA SER A 138 11.02 9.89 6.29
C SER A 138 10.77 11.27 5.70
N PHE A 139 11.58 12.24 6.13
CA PHE A 139 11.75 13.51 5.44
C PHE A 139 13.17 13.53 4.87
N TYR A 140 13.31 13.92 3.60
CA TYR A 140 14.59 13.89 2.89
C TYR A 140 14.65 15.01 1.85
N GLN A 141 15.86 15.44 1.51
CA GLN A 141 16.07 16.35 0.39
C GLN A 141 16.19 15.52 -0.89
N ASN A 142 15.31 15.75 -1.87
CA ASN A 142 15.39 15.03 -3.14
C ASN A 142 16.53 15.57 -4.03
N LYS A 143 16.78 14.94 -5.18
CA LYS A 143 17.85 15.33 -6.12
C LYS A 143 17.70 16.74 -6.71
N GLU A 144 16.49 17.29 -6.69
CA GLU A 144 16.18 18.64 -7.18
C GLU A 144 16.33 19.70 -6.07
N GLY A 145 16.74 19.30 -4.87
CA GLY A 145 16.87 20.19 -3.71
C GLY A 145 15.54 20.47 -2.99
N ASN A 146 14.47 19.75 -3.31
CA ASN A 146 13.14 19.91 -2.73
C ASN A 146 12.96 19.06 -1.46
N LEU A 147 12.07 19.50 -0.57
CA LEU A 147 11.68 18.70 0.59
C LEU A 147 10.73 17.60 0.14
N ALA A 148 11.11 16.35 0.39
CA ALA A 148 10.28 15.20 0.14
C ALA A 148 9.91 14.50 1.45
N PHE A 149 8.67 14.04 1.51
CA PHE A 149 8.09 13.27 2.59
C PHE A 149 7.65 11.92 2.07
N GLN A 150 7.92 10.89 2.87
CA GLN A 150 7.42 9.55 2.63
C GLN A 150 7.02 8.92 3.97
N MET A 151 5.84 8.31 4.02
CA MET A 151 5.41 7.52 5.17
C MET A 151 4.84 6.18 4.72
N GLY A 152 5.55 5.11 5.10
CA GLY A 152 5.06 3.75 5.01
C GLY A 152 4.10 3.47 6.16
N THR A 153 3.00 2.80 5.85
CA THR A 153 1.94 2.48 6.82
C THR A 153 1.97 1.02 7.26
N LYS A 154 2.95 0.25 6.77
CA LYS A 154 3.20 -1.14 7.17
C LYS A 154 3.98 -1.29 8.48
N SER A 155 4.31 -0.20 9.17
CA SER A 155 4.87 -0.27 10.52
C SER A 155 3.85 -0.75 11.57
N THR A 156 2.55 -0.70 11.27
CA THR A 156 1.49 -0.98 12.24
C THR A 156 0.55 -2.14 11.89
N GLN A 157 1.00 -3.15 11.15
CA GLN A 157 0.33 -4.46 11.16
C GLN A 157 0.41 -5.18 12.53
N LYS A 158 0.94 -4.55 13.58
CA LYS A 158 0.98 -5.11 14.94
C LYS A 158 0.75 -4.11 16.06
N GLU A 159 0.39 -2.87 15.75
CA GLU A 159 0.76 -1.75 16.62
C GLU A 159 -0.41 -0.72 16.70
N VAL A 160 -0.97 -0.64 17.92
CA VAL A 160 -2.18 0.05 18.46
C VAL A 160 -3.53 -0.42 17.91
N LEU A 161 -3.66 -0.61 16.61
CA LEU A 161 -4.94 -0.86 15.94
C LEU A 161 -4.70 -1.89 14.85
N ASP A 162 -4.57 -3.18 15.21
CA ASP A 162 -4.48 -4.26 14.23
C ASP A 162 -5.86 -4.43 13.57
N ILE A 163 -6.08 -3.60 12.54
CA ILE A 163 -7.32 -3.48 11.75
C ILE A 163 -7.77 -4.86 11.24
N GLU A 164 -6.83 -5.77 10.94
CA GLU A 164 -7.14 -7.12 10.47
C GLU A 164 -7.75 -8.01 11.57
N THR A 165 -7.45 -7.71 12.83
CA THR A 165 -7.99 -8.41 14.01
C THR A 165 -9.17 -7.69 14.68
N MET A 166 -9.54 -6.50 14.19
CA MET A 166 -10.63 -5.75 14.80
C MET A 166 -11.98 -6.40 14.53
N PRO A 167 -12.87 -6.42 15.53
CA PRO A 167 -14.28 -6.69 15.32
C PRO A 167 -14.83 -5.81 14.19
N LYS A 168 -15.58 -6.42 13.27
CA LYS A 168 -16.14 -5.72 12.10
C LYS A 168 -16.96 -4.49 12.48
N ASP A 169 -17.66 -4.55 13.62
CA ASP A 169 -18.46 -3.45 14.16
C ASP A 169 -17.61 -2.25 14.61
N LEU A 170 -16.35 -2.46 15.00
CA LEU A 170 -15.41 -1.36 15.30
C LEU A 170 -14.79 -0.78 14.03
N LEU A 171 -14.57 -1.62 13.01
CA LEU A 171 -14.05 -1.19 11.72
C LEU A 171 -15.04 -0.32 10.95
N GLU A 172 -16.34 -0.62 11.03
CA GLU A 172 -17.38 0.15 10.34
C GLU A 172 -17.46 1.61 10.79
N GLU A 173 -17.00 1.92 12.01
CA GLU A 173 -17.02 3.25 12.60
C GLU A 173 -15.63 3.92 12.65
N PHE A 174 -14.61 3.27 12.08
CA PHE A 174 -13.25 3.81 12.02
C PHE A 174 -13.16 4.98 11.04
N LYS A 175 -12.61 6.09 11.52
CA LYS A 175 -12.19 7.24 10.71
C LYS A 175 -10.83 7.74 11.19
N ALA A 176 -9.92 7.97 10.26
CA ALA A 176 -8.65 8.60 10.56
C ALA A 176 -8.27 9.61 9.48
N ASP A 177 -7.94 10.83 9.88
CA ASP A 177 -7.39 11.86 9.01
C ASP A 177 -5.94 12.13 9.41
N PHE A 178 -5.03 12.07 8.44
CA PHE A 178 -3.67 12.56 8.60
C PHE A 178 -3.48 13.79 7.73
N SER A 179 -3.11 14.91 8.34
CA SER A 179 -2.81 16.17 7.68
C SER A 179 -1.32 16.48 7.79
N LEU A 180 -0.70 16.87 6.68
CA LEU A 180 0.68 17.36 6.62
C LEU A 180 0.72 18.77 6.03
N SER A 181 1.07 19.76 6.84
CA SER A 181 1.33 21.12 6.36
C SER A 181 2.82 21.30 6.07
N LEU A 182 3.14 21.53 4.80
CA LEU A 182 4.52 21.74 4.32
C LEU A 182 4.86 23.25 4.29
N PRO A 183 6.13 23.62 4.52
CA PRO A 183 6.54 25.02 4.61
C PRO A 183 6.71 25.70 3.25
N GLY A 184 6.80 24.92 2.18
CA GLY A 184 6.95 25.38 0.80
C GLY A 184 5.74 25.01 -0.06
N LYS A 185 5.69 25.59 -1.26
CA LYS A 185 4.64 25.27 -2.24
C LYS A 185 4.69 23.79 -2.60
N VAL A 186 3.55 23.11 -2.51
CA VAL A 186 3.44 21.70 -2.89
C VAL A 186 3.66 21.55 -4.40
N LEU A 187 4.53 20.61 -4.77
CA LEU A 187 4.85 20.24 -6.14
C LEU A 187 4.13 18.94 -6.53
N GLU A 188 4.18 17.92 -5.67
CA GLU A 188 3.60 16.61 -5.90
C GLU A 188 3.06 16.03 -4.60
N SER A 189 1.95 15.29 -4.66
CA SER A 189 1.41 14.54 -3.52
C SER A 189 0.44 13.45 -3.98
N ASN A 190 0.27 12.42 -3.15
CA ASN A 190 -0.81 11.44 -3.28
C ASN A 190 -1.91 11.61 -2.22
N ALA A 191 -2.05 12.79 -1.63
CA ALA A 191 -3.14 13.14 -0.72
C ALA A 191 -4.50 13.06 -1.42
N ASP A 192 -5.56 12.76 -0.66
CA ASP A 192 -6.93 12.73 -1.18
C ASP A 192 -7.44 14.14 -1.47
N SER A 193 -6.99 15.09 -0.65
CA SER A 193 -7.28 16.51 -0.83
C SER A 193 -6.09 17.36 -0.38
N SER A 194 -6.07 18.61 -0.84
CA SER A 194 -5.04 19.58 -0.48
C SER A 194 -5.63 20.98 -0.39
N GLU A 195 -5.29 21.70 0.68
CA GLU A 195 -5.63 23.11 0.91
C GLU A 195 -4.33 23.90 1.07
N GLU A 196 -4.01 24.76 0.10
CA GLU A 196 -2.74 25.50 0.03
C GLU A 196 -1.52 24.56 0.10
N ASN A 197 -0.82 24.53 1.25
CA ASN A 197 0.32 23.66 1.53
C ASN A 197 -0.01 22.53 2.52
N THR A 198 -1.29 22.34 2.85
CA THR A 198 -1.78 21.29 3.74
C THR A 198 -2.36 20.15 2.93
N LEU A 199 -1.81 18.96 3.13
CA LEU A 199 -2.16 17.73 2.44
C LEU A 199 -2.95 16.85 3.39
N ILE A 200 -4.06 16.26 2.95
CA ILE A 200 -4.96 15.50 3.81
C ILE A 200 -5.21 14.11 3.21
N TRP A 201 -4.95 13.08 4.00
CA TRP A 201 -5.29 11.70 3.70
C TRP A 201 -6.42 11.23 4.62
N HIS A 202 -7.53 10.81 4.02
CA HIS A 202 -8.69 10.28 4.70
C HIS A 202 -8.64 8.75 4.69
N TYR A 203 -8.85 8.14 5.85
CA TYR A 203 -8.92 6.69 6.03
C TYR A 203 -10.22 6.31 6.73
N ASP A 204 -10.84 5.26 6.23
CA ASP A 204 -12.07 4.68 6.74
C ASP A 204 -12.09 3.17 6.49
N LYS A 205 -13.22 2.53 6.73
CA LYS A 205 -13.44 1.09 6.51
C LYS A 205 -13.17 0.61 5.08
N ASP A 206 -13.29 1.49 4.08
CA ASP A 206 -13.14 1.16 2.66
C ASP A 206 -11.69 1.44 2.20
N LYS A 207 -10.99 2.36 2.89
CA LYS A 207 -9.57 2.69 2.70
C LYS A 207 -8.73 2.34 3.93
N LEU A 208 -8.72 1.06 4.30
CA LEU A 208 -7.98 0.57 5.50
C LEU A 208 -6.48 0.37 5.29
N LYS A 209 -6.02 0.28 4.03
CA LYS A 209 -4.61 0.05 3.70
C LYS A 209 -4.07 1.31 3.05
N PRO A 210 -3.26 2.10 3.76
CA PRO A 210 -2.62 3.20 3.10
C PRO A 210 -1.56 2.64 2.16
N GLU A 211 -1.62 3.08 0.90
CA GLU A 211 -0.43 3.12 0.06
C GLU A 211 0.63 4.01 0.74
N ILE A 212 1.89 3.92 0.34
CA ILE A 212 2.93 4.79 0.89
C ILE A 212 2.50 6.25 0.69
N LEU A 213 2.36 7.03 1.75
CA LEU A 213 2.04 8.45 1.65
C LEU A 213 3.27 9.17 1.12
N THR A 214 3.09 10.06 0.16
CA THR A 214 4.18 10.80 -0.47
C THR A 214 3.79 12.26 -0.69
N ALA A 215 4.74 13.15 -0.45
CA ALA A 215 4.61 14.56 -0.80
C ALA A 215 5.96 15.17 -1.14
N VAL A 216 5.96 16.18 -2.00
CA VAL A 216 7.13 16.99 -2.34
C VAL A 216 6.71 18.45 -2.34
N CYS A 217 7.46 19.32 -1.67
CA CYS A 217 7.30 20.77 -1.77
C CYS A 217 8.61 21.47 -2.15
N GLU A 218 8.49 22.67 -2.70
CA GLU A 218 9.63 23.52 -3.04
C GLU A 218 10.56 23.66 -1.83
N GLY A 219 11.83 23.33 -2.02
CA GLY A 219 12.87 23.42 -1.00
C GLY A 219 13.60 24.75 -0.96
N LYS A 220 13.30 25.65 -1.91
CA LYS A 220 13.88 26.99 -1.96
C LYS A 220 13.56 27.71 -0.65
N ASP A 221 14.60 28.23 -0.01
CA ASP A 221 14.53 28.95 1.27
C ASP A 221 14.28 28.07 2.52
N LEU A 222 14.47 26.76 2.44
CA LEU A 222 14.41 25.85 3.60
C LEU A 222 15.83 25.51 4.11
N PRO A 223 16.36 26.20 5.14
CA PRO A 223 17.73 26.02 5.61
C PRO A 223 18.00 24.64 6.23
N PHE A 224 16.97 23.98 6.75
CA PHE A 224 17.11 22.69 7.43
C PHE A 224 17.31 21.50 6.48
N LEU A 225 17.13 21.68 5.16
CA LEU A 225 17.27 20.59 4.19
C LEU A 225 18.67 19.99 4.17
N ALA A 226 19.70 20.81 4.43
CA ALA A 226 21.09 20.35 4.50
C ALA A 226 21.33 19.31 5.62
N ASN A 227 20.46 19.28 6.63
CA ASN A 227 20.53 18.33 7.75
C ASN A 227 19.70 17.05 7.48
N LEU A 228 18.89 17.04 6.42
CA LEU A 228 18.10 15.88 6.05
C LEU A 228 18.90 14.92 5.15
N PRO A 229 18.58 13.62 5.18
CA PRO A 229 19.19 12.67 4.24
C PRO A 229 18.81 13.01 2.79
N SER A 230 19.62 12.56 1.83
CA SER A 230 19.39 12.77 0.39
C SER A 230 18.51 11.71 -0.27
N GLU A 231 18.14 10.66 0.46
CA GLU A 231 17.31 9.55 -0.01
C GLU A 231 16.33 9.11 1.09
N PRO A 232 15.15 8.58 0.72
CA PRO A 232 14.22 8.06 1.69
C PRO A 232 14.78 6.83 2.41
N LYS A 233 14.41 6.66 3.67
CA LYS A 233 14.60 5.39 4.38
C LYS A 233 13.87 4.30 3.59
N LYS A 234 14.57 3.24 3.15
CA LYS A 234 13.96 2.13 2.40
C LYS A 234 12.77 1.56 3.17
N ILE A 235 11.58 1.78 2.61
CA ILE A 235 10.35 1.12 3.05
C ILE A 235 10.45 -0.33 2.61
N ALA A 236 10.36 -1.26 3.57
CA ALA A 236 10.20 -2.67 3.27
C ALA A 236 8.82 -2.87 2.62
N THR A 237 8.76 -2.70 1.30
CA THR A 237 7.58 -3.02 0.52
C THR A 237 7.37 -4.52 0.61
N VAL A 238 6.40 -4.95 1.43
CA VAL A 238 5.77 -6.25 1.14
C VAL A 238 5.14 -6.04 -0.22
N SER A 239 5.74 -6.66 -1.24
CA SER A 239 5.28 -6.63 -2.63
C SER A 239 3.76 -6.67 -2.65
N TYR A 240 3.12 -5.76 -3.39
CA TYR A 240 1.70 -5.89 -3.68
C TYR A 240 1.48 -7.28 -4.30
N VAL A 241 0.90 -8.19 -3.53
CA VAL A 241 0.45 -9.49 -4.03
C VAL A 241 -0.98 -9.27 -4.44
N TYR A 242 -1.19 -9.19 -5.76
CA TYR A 242 -2.53 -9.16 -6.34
C TYR A 242 -3.28 -10.41 -5.87
N ASP A 243 -4.33 -10.22 -5.06
CA ASP A 243 -5.25 -11.29 -4.69
C ASP A 243 -6.44 -11.28 -5.68
N PRO A 244 -6.49 -12.23 -6.63
CA PRO A 244 -7.59 -12.34 -7.59
C PRO A 244 -8.87 -12.92 -6.99
N THR A 245 -8.87 -13.33 -5.70
CA THR A 245 -9.99 -14.06 -5.11
C THR A 245 -11.26 -13.20 -5.12
N GLY A 246 -12.28 -13.67 -5.84
CA GLY A 246 -13.59 -13.01 -5.93
C GLY A 246 -13.69 -11.85 -6.94
N LYS A 247 -12.61 -11.50 -7.65
CA LYS A 247 -12.63 -10.45 -8.70
C LYS A 247 -12.80 -11.07 -10.09
N PRO A 248 -13.52 -10.42 -11.02
CA PRO A 248 -13.54 -10.83 -12.42
C PRO A 248 -12.10 -10.78 -12.97
N ASP A 249 -11.66 -11.87 -13.59
CA ASP A 249 -10.34 -11.97 -14.20
C ASP A 249 -10.18 -10.83 -15.24
N PRO A 250 -9.26 -9.88 -15.03
CA PRO A 250 -9.07 -8.73 -15.93
C PRO A 250 -8.55 -9.16 -17.31
N PHE A 251 -8.13 -10.42 -17.45
CA PHE A 251 -7.73 -11.03 -18.71
C PHE A 251 -8.80 -11.95 -19.30
N ARG A 252 -9.95 -12.13 -18.63
CA ARG A 252 -11.14 -12.71 -19.27
C ARG A 252 -11.86 -11.63 -20.08
N PRO A 253 -12.05 -11.82 -21.39
CA PRO A 253 -12.83 -10.88 -22.20
C PRO A 253 -14.25 -10.77 -21.65
N PHE A 254 -14.72 -9.53 -21.47
CA PHE A 254 -16.05 -9.17 -20.93
C PHE A 254 -17.23 -9.67 -21.77
N ILE A 255 -16.95 -10.20 -22.98
CA ILE A 255 -17.97 -10.75 -23.87
C ILE A 255 -18.40 -12.10 -23.30
N LEU A 256 -19.45 -12.02 -22.49
CA LEU A 256 -20.26 -13.12 -22.00
C LEU A 256 -20.42 -14.20 -23.07
N GLU A 257 -20.26 -15.44 -22.61
CA GLU A 257 -20.67 -16.66 -23.27
C GLU A 257 -22.07 -16.51 -23.86
N VAL A 258 -22.14 -16.13 -25.14
CA VAL A 258 -23.29 -16.51 -25.95
C VAL A 258 -23.25 -18.02 -25.94
N LYS A 259 -24.17 -18.63 -25.20
CA LYS A 259 -24.43 -20.08 -25.21
C LYS A 259 -24.53 -20.51 -26.67
N ARG A 260 -23.42 -20.97 -27.24
CA ARG A 260 -23.43 -21.60 -28.54
C ARG A 260 -24.12 -22.94 -28.34
N PRO A 261 -25.16 -23.25 -29.12
CA PRO A 261 -25.85 -24.53 -29.03
C PRO A 261 -24.82 -25.66 -29.10
N LYS A 262 -25.04 -26.70 -28.29
CA LYS A 262 -24.30 -27.97 -28.41
C LYS A 262 -24.63 -28.58 -29.78
N GLU A 263 -23.92 -28.16 -30.83
CA GLU A 263 -23.94 -28.85 -32.10
C GLU A 263 -22.62 -28.64 -32.85
N VAL A 264 -21.95 -29.78 -33.04
CA VAL A 264 -20.75 -30.01 -33.85
C VAL A 264 -19.45 -29.37 -33.31
N ALA A 265 -18.82 -30.09 -32.38
CA ALA A 265 -17.39 -30.00 -32.10
C ALA A 265 -16.57 -30.39 -33.35
N LYS A 266 -16.48 -29.50 -34.34
CA LYS A 266 -15.35 -29.50 -35.28
C LYS A 266 -14.15 -28.96 -34.51
N LYS A 267 -13.28 -29.89 -34.10
CA LYS A 267 -11.94 -29.72 -33.55
C LYS A 267 -11.29 -28.44 -34.12
N LEU A 268 -11.40 -27.32 -33.42
CA LEU A 268 -10.69 -26.09 -33.75
C LEU A 268 -9.22 -26.39 -33.53
N LEU A 269 -8.52 -26.76 -34.61
CA LEU A 269 -7.09 -27.05 -34.59
C LEU A 269 -6.37 -25.88 -33.94
N GLN A 270 -5.54 -26.17 -32.92
CA GLN A 270 -4.65 -25.17 -32.33
C GLN A 270 -3.78 -24.57 -33.45
N PRO A 271 -3.37 -23.29 -33.37
CA PRO A 271 -2.67 -22.61 -34.47
C PRO A 271 -1.49 -23.41 -35.05
N LEU A 272 -0.69 -24.07 -34.21
CA LEU A 272 0.43 -24.93 -34.62
C LEU A 272 0.04 -26.24 -35.30
N GLN A 273 -1.21 -26.71 -35.15
CA GLN A 273 -1.74 -27.89 -35.82
C GLN A 273 -2.21 -27.61 -37.25
N ARG A 274 -2.00 -26.38 -37.74
CA ARG A 274 -2.29 -26.02 -39.14
C ARG A 274 -1.07 -26.18 -40.05
N TYR A 275 0.11 -26.31 -39.47
CA TYR A 275 1.39 -26.39 -40.18
C TYR A 275 1.92 -27.83 -40.21
N GLU A 276 2.76 -28.16 -41.17
CA GLU A 276 3.62 -29.34 -41.06
C GLU A 276 4.71 -29.11 -40.01
N ILE A 277 5.14 -30.15 -39.28
CA ILE A 277 6.24 -30.02 -38.32
C ILE A 277 7.53 -29.53 -39.01
N SER A 278 7.75 -29.93 -40.27
CA SER A 278 8.91 -29.49 -41.08
C SER A 278 8.88 -28.01 -41.47
N GLN A 279 7.73 -27.35 -41.40
CA GLN A 279 7.59 -25.92 -41.69
C GLN A 279 7.86 -25.04 -40.47
N LEU A 280 7.98 -25.65 -39.28
CA LEU A 280 8.20 -24.95 -38.03
C LEU A 280 9.68 -24.98 -37.68
N LYS A 281 10.22 -23.83 -37.29
CA LYS A 281 11.60 -23.71 -36.83
C LYS A 281 11.63 -23.66 -35.31
N LEU A 282 12.41 -24.52 -34.67
CA LEU A 282 12.65 -24.42 -33.24
C LEU A 282 13.70 -23.33 -33.00
N VAL A 283 13.30 -22.20 -32.42
CA VAL A 283 14.16 -21.00 -32.27
C VAL A 283 14.58 -20.74 -30.82
N GLY A 284 13.93 -21.39 -29.85
CA GLY A 284 14.30 -21.22 -28.45
C GLY A 284 13.86 -22.38 -27.57
N ILE A 285 14.65 -22.67 -26.55
CA ILE A 285 14.32 -23.64 -25.50
C ILE A 285 14.68 -23.05 -24.15
N ILE A 286 13.72 -23.07 -23.23
CA ILE A 286 13.91 -22.77 -21.81
C ILE A 286 13.91 -24.11 -21.07
N TRP A 287 15.09 -24.53 -20.60
CA TRP A 287 15.36 -25.80 -19.93
C TRP A 287 15.91 -25.56 -18.51
N GLN A 288 15.95 -26.58 -17.65
CA GLN A 288 16.26 -26.50 -16.19
C GLN A 288 15.25 -25.71 -15.33
N ILE A 289 13.98 -25.81 -15.67
CA ILE A 289 12.86 -25.35 -14.84
C ILE A 289 11.87 -26.49 -14.68
N ASP A 290 11.03 -26.47 -13.65
CA ASP A 290 10.03 -27.52 -13.38
C ASP A 290 9.12 -27.80 -14.59
N ASN A 291 8.93 -26.78 -15.44
CA ASN A 291 8.06 -26.81 -16.60
C ASN A 291 8.78 -26.31 -17.86
N PRO A 292 9.62 -27.14 -18.52
CA PRO A 292 10.34 -26.74 -19.72
C PRO A 292 9.40 -26.20 -20.81
N ARG A 293 9.91 -25.26 -21.61
CA ARG A 293 9.19 -24.61 -22.71
C ARG A 293 10.06 -24.55 -23.96
N ALA A 294 9.42 -24.66 -25.11
CA ALA A 294 10.06 -24.50 -26.41
C ALA A 294 9.29 -23.48 -27.25
N ILE A 295 10.00 -22.78 -28.13
CA ILE A 295 9.44 -21.75 -29.01
C ILE A 295 9.63 -22.22 -30.45
N PHE A 296 8.51 -22.43 -31.15
CA PHE A 296 8.47 -22.70 -32.57
C PHE A 296 8.07 -21.45 -33.34
N GLU A 297 8.79 -21.13 -34.41
CA GLU A 297 8.47 -20.05 -35.33
C GLU A 297 7.90 -20.61 -36.63
N ASP A 298 6.87 -19.96 -37.17
CA ASP A 298 6.37 -20.28 -38.51
C ASP A 298 7.10 -19.50 -39.62
N ALA A 299 6.75 -19.77 -40.89
CA ALA A 299 7.34 -19.07 -42.04
C ALA A 299 7.09 -17.55 -42.06
N THR A 300 6.16 -17.03 -41.25
CA THR A 300 5.85 -15.59 -41.14
C THR A 300 6.64 -14.89 -40.03
N GLY A 301 7.49 -15.62 -39.30
CA GLY A 301 8.23 -15.10 -38.16
C GLY A 301 7.44 -15.10 -36.86
N LYS A 302 6.26 -15.74 -36.82
CA LYS A 302 5.42 -15.75 -35.62
C LYS A 302 5.84 -16.89 -34.69
N GLY A 303 6.27 -16.53 -33.49
CA GLY A 303 6.64 -17.47 -32.43
C GLY A 303 5.44 -18.05 -31.68
N TYR A 304 5.52 -19.33 -31.33
CA TYR A 304 4.53 -20.10 -30.59
C TYR A 304 5.21 -20.89 -29.48
N ILE A 305 4.75 -20.72 -28.24
CA ILE A 305 5.30 -21.40 -27.08
C ILE A 305 4.57 -22.74 -26.87
N VAL A 306 5.34 -23.82 -26.68
CA VAL A 306 4.82 -25.16 -26.41
C VAL A 306 5.41 -25.75 -25.13
N SER A 307 4.68 -26.69 -24.54
CA SER A 307 5.07 -27.47 -23.38
C SER A 307 4.85 -28.97 -23.63
N ARG A 308 5.34 -29.83 -22.72
CA ARG A 308 5.05 -31.27 -22.78
C ARG A 308 3.54 -31.50 -22.80
N GLY A 309 3.07 -32.25 -23.79
CA GLY A 309 1.64 -32.53 -24.02
C GLY A 309 0.95 -31.61 -25.02
N SER A 310 1.57 -30.50 -25.45
CA SER A 310 1.04 -29.64 -26.53
C SER A 310 0.95 -30.39 -27.87
N TYR A 311 -0.04 -30.04 -28.69
CA TYR A 311 -0.16 -30.56 -30.05
C TYR A 311 0.49 -29.64 -31.07
N VAL A 312 1.30 -30.21 -31.94
CA VAL A 312 2.08 -29.52 -32.98
C VAL A 312 2.00 -30.35 -34.26
N GLY A 313 1.87 -29.68 -35.40
CA GLY A 313 1.80 -30.38 -36.67
C GLY A 313 0.38 -30.80 -37.05
N LYS A 314 0.11 -30.80 -38.35
CA LYS A 314 -1.20 -31.12 -38.94
C LYS A 314 -1.63 -32.57 -38.74
N HIS A 315 -0.69 -33.47 -38.47
CA HIS A 315 -0.97 -34.88 -38.15
C HIS A 315 -1.20 -35.12 -36.66
N GLY A 316 -1.34 -34.07 -35.85
CA GLY A 316 -1.65 -34.21 -34.42
C GLY A 316 -0.46 -34.69 -33.60
N GLY A 317 0.75 -34.32 -33.98
CA GLY A 317 1.96 -34.60 -33.22
C GLY A 317 1.86 -34.05 -31.80
N LYS A 318 2.34 -34.81 -30.82
CA LYS A 318 2.30 -34.45 -29.41
C LYS A 318 3.72 -34.29 -28.87
N VAL A 319 4.00 -33.19 -28.18
CA VAL A 319 5.30 -32.96 -27.55
C VAL A 319 5.47 -33.92 -26.37
N THR A 320 6.44 -34.83 -26.45
CA THR A 320 6.69 -35.84 -25.41
C THR A 320 7.85 -35.45 -24.49
N ALA A 321 8.85 -34.72 -25.01
CA ALA A 321 9.97 -34.20 -24.23
C ALA A 321 10.52 -32.89 -24.82
N ILE A 322 11.05 -32.03 -23.95
CA ILE A 322 11.79 -30.81 -24.29
C ILE A 322 13.16 -30.92 -23.59
N LEU A 323 14.22 -31.03 -24.38
CA LEU A 323 15.60 -31.21 -23.94
C LEU A 323 16.42 -29.96 -24.23
N LYS A 324 17.67 -29.90 -23.76
CA LYS A 324 18.55 -28.72 -23.88
C LYS A 324 18.65 -28.15 -25.30
N ASN A 325 18.65 -28.99 -26.33
CA ASN A 325 18.90 -28.63 -27.72
C ASN A 325 17.89 -29.21 -28.71
N GLU A 326 16.87 -29.92 -28.24
CA GLU A 326 15.87 -30.54 -29.12
C GLU A 326 14.51 -30.72 -28.43
N VAL A 327 13.47 -30.81 -29.26
CA VAL A 327 12.11 -31.18 -28.85
C VAL A 327 11.73 -32.49 -29.51
N ILE A 328 11.22 -33.43 -28.72
CA ILE A 328 10.75 -34.74 -29.19
C ILE A 328 9.22 -34.69 -29.34
N ILE A 329 8.74 -35.02 -30.53
CA ILE A 329 7.32 -35.02 -30.90
C ILE A 329 6.95 -36.41 -31.40
N THR A 330 5.82 -36.95 -30.95
CA THR A 330 5.29 -38.23 -31.45
C THR A 330 4.04 -38.01 -32.28
N GLU A 331 4.02 -38.53 -33.50
CA GLU A 331 2.84 -38.56 -34.38
C GLU A 331 2.30 -40.00 -34.49
N GLU A 332 0.98 -40.15 -34.49
CA GLU A 332 0.34 -41.43 -34.81
C GLU A 332 0.03 -41.48 -36.31
N SER A 333 0.55 -42.48 -37.01
CA SER A 333 0.26 -42.74 -38.42
C SER A 333 -0.42 -44.08 -38.58
N LYS A 334 -1.47 -44.17 -39.40
CA LYS A 334 -2.09 -45.45 -39.75
C LYS A 334 -1.44 -46.00 -41.01
N ASN A 335 -0.99 -47.24 -40.97
CA ASN A 335 -0.53 -47.94 -42.17
C ASN A 335 -1.73 -48.38 -43.05
N ILE A 336 -1.47 -48.85 -44.27
CA ILE A 336 -2.50 -49.36 -45.20
C ILE A 336 -3.30 -50.55 -44.66
N LEU A 337 -2.83 -51.19 -43.58
CA LEU A 337 -3.44 -52.31 -42.88
C LEU A 337 -4.25 -51.88 -41.64
N GLY A 338 -4.33 -50.58 -41.36
CA GLY A 338 -5.12 -50.01 -40.24
C GLY A 338 -4.43 -50.03 -38.87
N GLU A 339 -3.19 -50.49 -38.79
CA GLU A 339 -2.40 -50.50 -37.55
C GLU A 339 -1.81 -49.11 -37.27
N THR A 340 -1.89 -48.67 -36.01
CA THR A 340 -1.33 -47.39 -35.55
C THR A 340 0.16 -47.53 -35.28
N LYS A 341 0.99 -46.86 -36.07
CA LYS A 341 2.44 -46.75 -35.86
C LYS A 341 2.79 -45.38 -35.31
N ILE A 342 3.46 -45.37 -34.16
CA ILE A 342 3.98 -44.14 -33.53
C ILE A 342 5.31 -43.77 -34.22
N LYS A 343 5.38 -42.55 -34.76
CA LYS A 343 6.58 -41.97 -35.35
C LYS A 343 7.15 -40.92 -34.41
N GLU A 344 8.39 -41.11 -33.97
CA GLU A 344 9.14 -40.12 -33.21
C GLU A 344 9.84 -39.15 -34.17
N ILE A 345 9.68 -37.85 -33.92
CA ILE A 345 10.27 -36.76 -34.69
C ILE A 345 11.06 -35.89 -33.71
N ARG A 346 12.35 -35.69 -34.00
CA ARG A 346 13.25 -34.85 -33.21
C ARG A 346 13.51 -33.56 -33.95
N VAL A 347 13.10 -32.43 -33.38
CA VAL A 347 13.37 -31.11 -33.93
C VAL A 347 14.51 -30.49 -33.13
N LYS A 348 15.64 -30.25 -33.78
CA LYS A 348 16.80 -29.61 -33.16
C LYS A 348 16.64 -28.09 -33.15
N LEU A 349 17.17 -27.45 -32.11
CA LEU A 349 17.25 -26.00 -32.01
C LEU A 349 18.03 -25.46 -33.20
N HIS A 350 17.45 -24.49 -33.90
CA HIS A 350 18.11 -23.79 -34.99
C HIS A 350 19.19 -22.88 -34.41
N GLU A 351 20.44 -23.08 -34.79
CA GLU A 351 21.53 -22.17 -34.47
C GLU A 351 21.53 -21.06 -35.52
N GLU A 352 21.34 -19.80 -35.09
CA GLU A 352 21.60 -18.67 -35.98
C GLU A 352 23.13 -18.53 -36.17
N GLU A 353 23.60 -18.56 -37.41
CA GLU A 353 24.93 -18.07 -37.74
C GLU A 353 25.00 -16.58 -37.39
N GLY A 354 25.51 -16.28 -36.20
CA GLY A 354 25.63 -14.93 -35.70
C GLY A 354 26.46 -14.04 -36.61
N LYS A 355 25.81 -13.18 -37.39
CA LYS A 355 26.43 -11.94 -37.87
C LYS A 355 26.54 -10.99 -36.68
N SER A 356 27.65 -11.12 -35.95
CA SER A 356 28.11 -10.07 -35.05
C SER A 356 28.50 -8.85 -35.90
N LYS A 357 27.79 -7.74 -35.73
CA LYS A 357 28.29 -6.39 -36.01
C LYS A 357 27.74 -5.41 -35.00
#